data_AF-A0A0G1EJD6-F1
#
_entry.id   AF-A0A0G1EJD6-F1
#
_cell.length_a   1.000
_cell.length_b   1.000
_cell.length_c   1.000
_cell.angle_alpha   90.00
_cell.angle_beta   90.00
_cell.angle_gamma   90.00
#
_symmetry.space_group_name_H-M   'P 1'
#
loop_
_entity.id
_entity.type
_entity.pdbx_description
1 polymer ?
#
loop_
_entity_poly.entity_id
_entity_poly.type
_entity_poly.pdbx_seq_one_letter_code
_entity_poly.pdbx_strand_id
1 'polypeptide(L)'
;MSISQPAGLISVTLGTGEARVYTGGQVYSGTWRKTKPDSLIELVDNSGQILPLQPGNTWFSAMDSSEVINFPINLNIPLSL
;
A
#
# COMPACT_ATOMS: atom_id res chain seq x y z
N MET A 1 -28.22 31.43 -4.98
CA MET A 1 -27.28 31.02 -6.04
C MET A 1 -26.01 30.60 -5.32
N SER A 2 -25.81 29.29 -5.11
CA SER A 2 -24.65 28.77 -4.39
C SER A 2 -23.82 27.97 -5.38
N ILE A 3 -22.59 28.43 -5.60
CA ILE A 3 -21.58 27.73 -6.37
C ILE A 3 -21.09 26.54 -5.53
N SER A 4 -21.39 25.31 -5.96
CA SER A 4 -20.79 24.10 -5.41
C SER A 4 -19.32 24.06 -5.81
N GLN A 5 -18.44 24.11 -4.82
CA GLN A 5 -17.02 23.85 -5.01
C GLN A 5 -16.86 22.44 -5.65
N PRO A 6 -16.12 22.25 -6.76
CA PRO A 6 -15.86 20.91 -7.26
C PRO A 6 -15.10 20.18 -6.15
N ALA A 7 -15.70 19.12 -5.60
CA ALA A 7 -15.04 18.26 -4.63
C ALA A 7 -13.65 17.92 -5.19
N GLY A 8 -12.60 18.33 -4.48
CA GLY A 8 -11.23 18.10 -4.90
C GLY A 8 -11.06 16.63 -5.27
N LEU A 9 -10.34 16.37 -6.36
CA LEU A 9 -10.07 15.03 -6.87
C LEU A 9 -9.50 14.14 -5.76
N ILE A 10 -10.35 13.40 -5.07
CA ILE A 10 -9.94 12.31 -4.21
C ILE A 10 -9.72 11.11 -5.13
N SER A 11 -8.45 10.80 -5.40
CA SER A 11 -8.11 9.57 -6.11
C SER A 11 -8.30 8.41 -5.13
N VAL A 12 -9.31 7.57 -5.38
CA VAL A 12 -9.59 6.38 -4.57
C VAL A 12 -9.08 5.16 -5.32
N THR A 13 -8.13 4.45 -4.72
CA THR A 13 -7.67 3.15 -5.25
C THR A 13 -8.60 2.05 -4.76
N LEU A 14 -9.20 1.31 -5.70
CA LEU A 14 -9.99 0.10 -5.46
C LEU A 14 -9.38 -1.05 -6.26
N GLY A 15 -9.46 -2.26 -5.73
CA GLY A 15 -9.03 -3.45 -6.45
C GLY A 15 -8.22 -4.41 -5.58
N THR A 16 -7.47 -5.26 -6.27
CA THR A 16 -6.63 -6.28 -5.67
C THR A 16 -5.42 -6.52 -6.57
N GLY A 17 -4.30 -6.91 -5.99
CA GLY A 17 -3.11 -7.26 -6.76
C GLY A 17 -2.01 -7.85 -5.90
N GLU A 18 -0.95 -8.35 -6.55
CA GLU A 18 0.20 -8.88 -5.83
C GLU A 18 0.88 -7.80 -4.98
N ALA A 19 1.41 -8.22 -3.84
CA ALA A 19 2.14 -7.36 -2.93
C ALA A 19 3.38 -8.07 -2.40
N ARG A 20 4.46 -7.30 -2.22
CA ARG A 20 5.62 -7.69 -1.41
C ARG A 20 5.67 -6.79 -0.18
N VAL A 21 5.61 -7.39 1.00
CA VAL A 21 5.61 -6.67 2.29
C VAL A 21 6.94 -6.89 2.98
N TYR A 22 7.66 -5.80 3.26
CA TYR A 22 8.95 -5.80 3.92
C TYR A 22 8.75 -5.31 5.37
N THR A 23 8.87 -6.21 6.34
CA THR A 23 8.63 -5.89 7.77
C THR A 23 9.42 -6.85 8.65
N GLY A 24 9.91 -6.40 9.81
CA GLY A 24 10.69 -7.23 10.73
C GLY A 24 11.95 -7.86 10.13
N GLY A 25 12.54 -7.23 9.11
CA GLY A 25 13.70 -7.77 8.39
C GLY A 25 13.37 -8.96 7.46
N GLN A 26 12.09 -9.26 7.23
CA GLN A 26 11.62 -10.34 6.36
C GLN A 26 10.80 -9.77 5.19
N VAL A 27 10.66 -10.60 4.14
CA VAL A 27 9.84 -10.30 2.96
C VAL A 27 8.72 -11.32 2.86
N TYR A 28 7.49 -10.85 2.78
CA TYR A 28 6.30 -11.67 2.59
C TYR A 28 5.71 -11.41 1.21
N SER A 29 5.44 -12.49 0.47
CA SER A 29 4.63 -12.42 -0.74
C SER A 29 3.16 -12.56 -0.35
N GLY A 30 2.31 -11.75 -0.98
CA GLY A 30 0.90 -11.71 -0.64
C GLY A 30 0.08 -10.92 -1.64
N THR A 31 -1.09 -10.48 -1.20
CA THR A 31 -2.04 -9.71 -2.00
C THR A 31 -2.46 -8.46 -1.24
N TRP A 32 -2.48 -7.31 -1.90
CA TRP A 32 -3.21 -6.15 -1.40
C TRP A 32 -4.65 -6.20 -1.90
N ARG A 33 -5.62 -5.78 -1.09
CA ARG A 33 -6.99 -5.59 -1.53
C ARG A 33 -7.66 -4.41 -0.85
N LYS A 34 -8.52 -3.71 -1.60
CA LYS A 34 -9.43 -2.69 -1.10
C LYS A 34 -10.76 -2.79 -1.86
N THR A 35 -11.79 -3.24 -1.16
CA THR A 35 -13.08 -3.61 -1.78
C THR A 35 -14.09 -2.48 -1.81
N LYS A 36 -13.96 -1.50 -0.90
CA LYS A 36 -14.87 -0.35 -0.83
C LYS A 36 -14.09 0.95 -0.66
N PRO A 37 -14.61 2.10 -1.13
CA PRO A 37 -13.92 3.40 -0.99
C PRO A 37 -13.57 3.76 0.45
N ASP A 38 -14.46 3.44 1.38
CA ASP A 38 -14.39 3.72 2.81
C ASP A 38 -13.66 2.63 3.62
N SER A 39 -13.26 1.52 3.00
CA SER A 39 -12.50 0.48 3.67
C SER A 39 -11.01 0.80 3.72
N LEU A 40 -10.32 0.23 4.71
CA LEU A 40 -8.87 0.20 4.74
C LEU A 40 -8.34 -0.72 3.64
N ILE A 41 -7.08 -0.51 3.28
CA ILE A 41 -6.33 -1.47 2.48
C ILE A 41 -5.94 -2.65 3.38
N GLU A 42 -6.14 -3.87 2.89
CA GLU A 42 -5.72 -5.09 3.55
C GLU A 42 -4.51 -5.66 2.82
N LEU A 43 -3.47 -6.02 3.56
CA LEU A 43 -2.35 -6.81 3.08
C LEU A 43 -2.53 -8.22 3.63
N VAL A 44 -2.70 -9.20 2.76
CA VAL A 44 -2.93 -10.59 3.14
C VAL A 44 -1.86 -11.50 2.59
N ASP A 45 -1.56 -12.57 3.32
CA ASP A 45 -0.70 -13.64 2.83
C ASP A 45 -1.44 -14.57 1.86
N ASN A 46 -0.74 -15.60 1.38
CA ASN A 46 -1.30 -16.59 0.44
C ASN A 46 -2.43 -17.44 1.05
N SER A 47 -2.57 -17.46 2.37
CA SER A 47 -3.68 -18.13 3.08
C SER A 47 -4.89 -17.20 3.29
N GLY A 48 -4.75 -15.91 2.95
CA GLY A 48 -5.78 -14.88 3.13
C GLY A 48 -5.78 -14.25 4.52
N GLN A 49 -4.80 -14.55 5.37
CA GLN A 49 -4.66 -13.95 6.69
C GLN A 49 -4.00 -12.57 6.58
N ILE A 50 -4.45 -11.61 7.40
CA ILE A 50 -3.84 -10.28 7.48
C ILE A 50 -2.36 -10.39 7.89
N LEU A 51 -1.48 -9.78 7.09
CA LEU A 51 -0.06 -9.61 7.41
C LEU A 51 0.11 -8.49 8.46
N PRO A 52 0.63 -8.78 9.66
CA PRO A 52 0.86 -7.75 10.66
C PRO A 52 2.04 -6.86 10.26
N LEU A 53 1.85 -5.55 10.42
CA LEU A 53 2.92 -4.56 10.28
C LEU A 53 3.53 -4.26 11.64
N GLN A 54 4.83 -3.99 11.65
CA GLN A 54 5.49 -3.51 12.87
C GLN A 54 5.06 -2.07 13.19
N PRO A 55 4.96 -1.70 14.47
CA PRO A 55 4.68 -0.32 14.85
C PRO A 55 5.70 0.66 14.25
N GLY A 56 5.22 1.77 13.70
CA GLY A 56 6.05 2.81 13.09
C GLY A 56 5.52 3.25 11.73
N ASN A 57 6.38 3.92 10.96
CA ASN A 57 6.01 4.43 9.64
C ASN A 57 5.88 3.28 8.65
N THR A 58 4.77 3.24 7.93
CA THR A 58 4.55 2.32 6.80
C THR A 58 4.59 3.11 5.50
N TRP A 59 5.38 2.63 4.55
CA TRP A 59 5.53 3.25 3.24
C TRP A 59 4.97 2.33 2.16
N PHE A 60 4.10 2.89 1.33
CA PHE A 60 3.53 2.19 0.17
C PHE A 60 4.21 2.67 -1.11
N SER A 61 4.56 1.72 -1.97
CA SER A 61 5.01 2.01 -3.33
C SER A 61 4.11 1.23 -4.28
N ALA A 62 3.35 1.96 -5.10
CA ALA A 62 2.57 1.39 -6.19
C ALA A 62 3.47 1.30 -7.42
N MET A 63 3.54 0.10 -8.02
CA MET A 63 4.42 -0.19 -9.15
C MET A 63 3.62 -0.83 -10.26
N ASP A 64 4.06 -0.64 -11.50
CA ASP A 64 3.51 -1.38 -12.64
C ASP A 64 3.98 -2.84 -12.59
N SER A 65 3.09 -3.77 -12.92
CA SER A 65 3.39 -5.21 -12.95
C SER A 65 4.51 -5.61 -13.91
N SER A 66 4.84 -4.75 -14.88
CA SER A 66 5.89 -5.00 -15.88
C SER A 66 7.31 -4.64 -15.40
N GLU A 67 7.45 -4.00 -14.23
CA GLU A 67 8.76 -3.58 -13.71
C GLU A 67 9.41 -4.64 -12.80
N VAL A 68 10.66 -5.00 -13.10
CA VAL A 68 11.48 -5.85 -12.24
C VAL A 68 11.99 -5.02 -11.06
N ILE A 69 11.41 -5.25 -9.88
CA ILE A 69 11.78 -4.47 -8.69
C ILE A 69 13.09 -4.99 -8.08
N ASN A 70 14.18 -4.25 -8.33
CA ASN A 70 15.41 -4.31 -7.54
C ASN A 70 15.35 -3.22 -6.47
N PHE A 71 14.81 -3.52 -5.28
CA PHE A 71 14.86 -2.57 -4.18
C PHE A 71 16.32 -2.36 -3.75
N PRO A 72 16.88 -1.15 -3.85
CA PRO A 72 18.16 -0.87 -3.24
C PRO A 72 17.98 -1.03 -1.73
N ILE A 73 18.79 -1.89 -1.10
CA ILE A 73 18.85 -2.10 0.36
C ILE A 73 19.12 -0.81 1.17
N ASN A 74 19.39 0.31 0.50
CA ASN A 74 19.57 1.65 1.06
C ASN A 74 18.40 2.58 0.73
N LEU A 75 17.15 2.14 0.91
CA LEU A 75 16.02 3.06 0.88
C LEU A 75 16.04 3.88 2.18
N ASN A 76 16.80 4.98 2.18
CA ASN A 76 16.81 5.97 3.25
C ASN A 76 15.50 6.77 3.17
N ILE A 77 14.42 6.14 3.61
CA ILE A 77 13.15 6.78 3.82
C ILE A 77 13.36 7.82 4.93
N PRO A 78 13.22 9.14 4.65
CA PRO A 78 13.44 10.15 5.67
C PRO A 78 12.44 9.93 6.81
N LEU A 79 12.97 9.82 8.04
CA LEU A 79 12.21 10.10 9.25
C LEU A 79 11.81 11.57 9.17
N SER A 80 10.64 11.87 8.60
CA SER A 80 10.07 13.21 8.73
C SER A 80 9.80 13.47 10.22
N LEU A 81 10.36 14.61 10.68
CA LEU A 81 10.41 15.18 12.03
C LEU A 81 9.06 15.19 12.78
#